data_AF-F8VNZ9-F1
#
_entry.id   AF-F8VNZ9-F1
#
_cell.length_a   1.000
_cell.length_b   1.000
_cell.length_c   1.000
_cell.angle_alpha   90.00
_cell.angle_beta   90.00
_cell.angle_gamma   90.00
#
_symmetry.space_group_name_H-M   'P 1'
#
loop_
_entity.id
_entity.type
_entity.pdbx_description
1 polymer ?
#
loop_
_entity_poly.entity_id
_entity_poly.type
_entity_poly.pdbx_seq_one_letter_code
_entity_poly.pdbx_strand_id
1 'polypeptide(L)' 'MAKERGLISPSDFAQLQKYMEYSTKKVSDVLKLFEDGEMAKYVQGDAIGYEGFQQFLK' A
#
# COMPACT_ATOMS: atom_id res chain seq x y z
N MET A 1 13.83 11.86 1.77
CA MET A 1 14.19 11.87 0.33
C MET A 1 13.40 10.90 -0.57
N ALA A 2 12.92 9.72 -0.12
CA ALA A 2 11.95 8.91 -0.90
C ALA A 2 10.50 9.06 -0.39
N LYS A 3 10.29 8.92 0.94
CA LYS A 3 8.98 9.11 1.60
C LYS A 3 8.33 10.47 1.32
N GLU A 4 9.14 11.54 1.34
CA GLU A 4 8.69 12.92 1.12
C GLU A 4 8.21 13.20 -0.32
N ARG A 5 8.52 12.30 -1.26
CA ARG A 5 8.07 12.37 -2.67
C ARG A 5 6.97 11.36 -2.99
N GLY A 6 6.46 10.63 -1.99
CA GLY A 6 5.52 9.53 -2.20
C GLY A 6 6.12 8.32 -2.91
N LEU A 7 7.46 8.20 -2.94
CA LEU A 7 8.16 7.10 -3.61
C LEU A 7 8.44 5.95 -2.65
N ILE A 8 8.22 4.73 -3.12
CA ILE A 8 8.44 3.47 -2.40
C ILE A 8 9.93 3.11 -2.49
N SER A 9 10.58 2.79 -1.37
CA SER A 9 12.00 2.40 -1.36
C SER A 9 12.21 0.92 -1.71
N PRO A 10 13.43 0.46 -2.04
CA PRO A 10 13.70 -0.96 -2.25
C PRO A 10 13.32 -1.84 -1.04
N SER A 11 13.48 -1.33 0.18
CA SER A 11 13.11 -2.05 1.41
C SER A 11 11.59 -2.17 1.57
N ASP A 12 10.84 -1.12 1.22
CA ASP A 12 9.38 -1.16 1.18
C ASP A 12 8.89 -2.18 0.12
N PHE A 13 9.56 -2.26 -1.03
CA PHE A 13 9.30 -3.28 -2.06
C PHE A 13 9.59 -4.71 -1.59
N ALA A 14 10.69 -4.93 -0.87
CA ALA A 14 10.98 -6.24 -0.28
C ALA A 14 9.93 -6.64 0.77
N GLN A 15 9.35 -5.65 1.47
CA GLN A 15 8.29 -5.88 2.45
C GLN A 15 6.97 -6.31 1.80
N LEU A 16 6.63 -5.78 0.61
CA LEU A 16 5.50 -6.26 -0.20
C LEU A 16 5.62 -7.76 -0.51
N GLN A 17 6.80 -8.19 -0.97
CA GLN A 17 7.03 -9.59 -1.32
C GLN A 17 6.80 -10.49 -0.10
N LYS A 18 7.35 -10.11 1.07
CA LYS A 18 7.12 -10.84 2.32
C LYS A 18 5.66 -10.84 2.74
N TYR A 19 4.96 -9.72 2.62
CA TYR A 19 3.53 -9.67 2.91
C TYR A 19 2.75 -10.66 2.05
N MET A 20 3.07 -10.78 0.75
CA MET A 20 2.43 -11.76 -0.13
C MET A 20 2.78 -13.21 0.20
N GLU A 21 3.93 -13.47 0.81
CA GLU A 21 4.34 -14.81 1.24
C GLU A 21 3.63 -15.29 2.50
N TYR A 22 3.29 -14.38 3.42
CA TYR A 22 2.67 -14.72 4.72
C TYR A 22 1.19 -14.34 4.85
N SER A 23 0.67 -13.46 3.99
CA SER A 23 -0.72 -13.02 4.03
C SER A 23 -1.62 -13.92 3.19
N THR A 24 -2.79 -14.27 3.73
CA THR A 24 -3.85 -14.93 2.97
C THR A 24 -4.67 -13.94 2.13
N LYS A 25 -4.48 -12.63 2.35
CA LYS A 25 -5.19 -11.57 1.61
C LYS A 25 -4.52 -11.33 0.27
N LYS A 26 -5.29 -11.37 -0.80
CA LYS A 26 -4.79 -11.01 -2.13
C LYS A 26 -4.64 -9.51 -2.24
N VAL A 27 -3.66 -9.07 -3.02
CA VAL A 27 -3.46 -7.65 -3.35
C VAL A 27 -4.76 -7.03 -3.89
N SER A 28 -5.52 -7.77 -4.71
CA SER A 28 -6.82 -7.33 -5.24
C SER A 28 -7.87 -7.04 -4.16
N ASP A 29 -7.91 -7.81 -3.08
CA ASP A 29 -8.87 -7.61 -1.99
C ASP A 29 -8.50 -6.37 -1.18
N VAL A 30 -7.20 -6.14 -1.02
CA VAL A 30 -6.70 -4.95 -0.32
C VAL A 30 -6.91 -3.70 -1.17
N LEU A 31 -6.70 -3.75 -2.49
CA LEU A 31 -6.96 -2.62 -3.39
C LEU A 31 -8.43 -2.16 -3.36
N LYS A 32 -9.38 -3.07 -3.21
CA LYS A 32 -10.80 -2.71 -3.01
C LYS A 32 -11.04 -1.85 -1.77
N LEU A 33 -10.23 -2.00 -0.72
CA LEU A 33 -10.32 -1.16 0.48
C LEU A 33 -9.89 0.28 0.20
N PHE A 34 -9.08 0.51 -0.83
CA PHE A 34 -8.64 1.83 -1.28
C PHE A 34 -9.62 2.47 -2.27
N GLU A 35 -10.40 1.69 -3.03
CA GLU A 35 -11.38 2.23 -3.99
C GLU A 35 -12.66 2.72 -3.29
N ASP A 36 -13.32 1.85 -2.53
CA ASP A 36 -14.64 2.12 -1.92
C ASP A 36 -14.67 1.86 -0.41
N GLY A 37 -13.51 1.58 0.19
CA GLY A 37 -13.39 1.13 1.57
C GLY A 37 -12.84 2.15 2.54
N GLU A 38 -12.52 1.66 3.73
CA GLU A 38 -12.02 2.45 4.87
C GLU A 38 -10.67 3.15 4.59
N MET A 39 -9.96 2.73 3.53
CA MET A 39 -8.67 3.26 3.12
C MET A 39 -8.75 4.27 1.97
N ALA A 40 -9.95 4.57 1.44
CA ALA A 40 -10.14 5.54 0.35
C ALA A 40 -9.56 6.93 0.67
N LYS A 41 -9.54 7.32 1.96
CA LYS A 41 -8.92 8.56 2.43
C LYS A 41 -7.41 8.68 2.18
N TYR A 42 -6.73 7.56 1.89
CA TYR A 42 -5.29 7.53 1.60
C TYR A 42 -4.99 7.57 0.10
N VAL A 43 -6.02 7.56 -0.74
CA VAL A 43 -5.91 7.71 -2.18
C VAL A 43 -5.82 9.20 -2.52
N GLN A 44 -4.84 9.57 -3.34
CA GLN A 44 -4.61 10.93 -3.82
C GLN A 44 -4.71 10.93 -5.35
N GLY A 45 -5.89 11.26 -5.87
CA GLY A 45 -6.18 11.11 -7.30
C GLY A 45 -6.18 9.63 -7.69
N ASP A 46 -5.30 9.25 -8.62
CA ASP A 46 -5.17 7.86 -9.09
C ASP A 46 -4.03 7.09 -8.40
N ALA A 47 -3.43 7.65 -7.34
CA ALA A 47 -2.27 7.07 -6.66
C ALA A 47 -2.53 6.78 -5.18
N ILE A 48 -1.96 5.67 -4.69
CA ILE A 48 -1.87 5.38 -3.26
C ILE A 48 -0.61 6.03 -2.72
N GLY A 49 -0.77 6.96 -1.78
CA GLY A 49 0.34 7.62 -1.12
C GLY A 49 1.11 6.70 -0.16
N TYR A 50 2.26 7.16 0.32
CA TYR A 50 3.10 6.37 1.22
C TYR A 50 2.38 5.93 2.50
N GLU A 51 1.53 6.78 3.09
CA GLU A 51 0.75 6.42 4.28
C GLU A 51 -0.26 5.30 3.99
N GLY A 52 -0.92 5.33 2.83
CA GLY A 52 -1.81 4.25 2.40
C GLY A 52 -1.04 2.95 2.20
N PHE A 53 0.13 3.04 1.57
CA PHE A 53 1.03 1.91 1.42
C PHE A 53 1.48 1.32 2.77
N GLN A 54 1.73 2.15 3.79
CA GLN A 54 2.03 1.64 5.14
C GLN A 54 0.84 0.94 5.80
N GLN A 55 -0.39 1.36 5.52
CA GLN A 55 -1.60 0.64 5.98
C GLN A 55 -1.78 -0.69 5.26
N PHE A 56 -1.37 -0.79 3.99
CA PHE A 56 -1.36 -2.05 3.24
C PHE A 56 -0.43 -3.10 3.89
N LEU A 57 0.71 -2.67 4.41
CA LEU A 57 1.73 -3.56 4.99
C LEU A 57 1.45 -4.00 6.44
N LYS A 58 0.41 -3.47 7.09
CA LYS A 58 -0.01 -3.87 8.45
C LYS A 58 -0.94 -5.07 8.42
#